data_AF-A0A3C0G778-F1
#
_entry.id   AF-A0A3C0G778-F1
#
_cell.length_a   1.000
_cell.length_b   1.000
_cell.length_c   1.000
_cell.angle_alpha   90.00
_cell.angle_beta   90.00
_cell.angle_gamma   90.00
#
_symmetry.space_group_name_H-M   'P 1'
#
loop_
_entity.id
_entity.type
_entity.pdbx_description
1 polymer ?
#
loop_
_entity_poly.entity_id
_entity_poly.type
_entity_poly.pdbx_seq_one_letter_code
_entity_poly.pdbx_strand_id
1 'polypeptide(L)'
;MKNLKYLYISLGVLAFTACNDPEDVDLEPEVIAEELPALTSGSADFSNYVALGNSLTAGFTDGALFQASQTLSMPNLLSQKFSLAGGGSFSQPLTNDNIGGLALAGTRIQDPRLVFGGAGPGSLESLIGDVTVTTDIALNNPTGPFNNLGVPGAKSFHLLAPGYGNIANVQLGLANPYFVRMTGATPDISVLEMAVGQSPSFFS
;
A
#
# COMPACT_ATOMS: atom_id res chain seq x y z
N MET A 1 43.92 -17.51 -59.47
CA MET A 1 44.38 -17.18 -58.09
C MET A 1 45.07 -15.81 -58.02
N LYS A 2 44.47 -14.71 -58.50
CA LYS A 2 45.12 -13.37 -58.55
C LYS A 2 44.73 -12.40 -57.43
N ASN A 3 43.69 -12.71 -56.64
CA ASN A 3 43.12 -11.79 -55.65
C ASN A 3 43.28 -12.26 -54.19
N LEU A 4 43.82 -13.46 -53.94
CA LEU A 4 44.01 -13.98 -52.58
C LEU A 4 44.95 -13.11 -51.73
N LYS A 5 45.94 -12.46 -52.34
CA LYS A 5 46.84 -11.53 -51.63
C LYS A 5 46.10 -10.35 -50.99
N TYR A 6 45.05 -9.84 -51.63
CA TYR A 6 44.24 -8.75 -51.06
C TYR A 6 43.37 -9.28 -49.92
N LEU A 7 42.80 -10.48 -50.06
CA LEU A 7 42.05 -11.13 -48.99
C LEU A 7 42.92 -11.36 -47.74
N TYR A 8 44.14 -11.86 -47.91
CA TYR A 8 45.06 -12.08 -46.78
C TYR A 8 45.52 -10.77 -46.13
N ILE A 9 45.71 -9.70 -46.90
CA ILE A 9 46.03 -8.38 -46.35
C ILE A 9 44.82 -7.81 -45.59
N SER A 10 43.61 -7.90 -46.15
CA SER A 10 42.38 -7.47 -45.47
C SER A 10 42.14 -8.24 -44.18
N LEU A 11 42.35 -9.56 -44.19
CA LEU A 11 42.21 -10.42 -43.01
C LEU A 11 43.27 -10.10 -41.95
N GLY A 12 44.49 -9.76 -42.38
CA GLY A 12 45.56 -9.31 -41.49
C GLY A 12 45.21 -7.98 -40.80
N VAL A 13 44.74 -6.97 -41.55
CA VAL A 13 44.34 -5.68 -40.97
C VAL A 13 43.17 -5.84 -39.98
N LEU A 14 42.20 -6.69 -40.29
CA LEU A 14 41.11 -7.01 -39.35
C LEU A 14 41.63 -7.74 -38.10
N ALA A 15 42.60 -8.64 -38.22
CA ALA A 15 43.20 -9.32 -37.08
C ALA A 15 44.02 -8.37 -36.17
N PHE A 16 44.71 -7.38 -36.74
CA PHE A 16 45.48 -6.38 -35.97
C PHE A 16 44.64 -5.24 -35.39
N THR A 17 43.38 -5.06 -35.82
CA THR A 17 42.44 -4.05 -35.29
C THR A 17 41.37 -4.64 -34.38
N ALA A 18 41.30 -5.97 -34.26
CA ALA A 18 40.33 -6.67 -33.42
C ALA A 18 40.79 -6.89 -31.96
N CYS A 19 42.04 -6.56 -31.63
CA CYS A 19 42.49 -6.47 -30.24
C CYS A 19 42.29 -5.05 -29.74
N ASN A 20 41.17 -4.78 -29.08
CA ASN A 20 41.17 -3.82 -27.98
C ASN A 20 41.56 -4.63 -26.75
N ASP A 21 42.67 -4.30 -26.09
CA ASP A 21 42.98 -4.94 -24.81
C ASP A 21 41.88 -4.55 -23.79
N PRO A 22 41.49 -5.44 -22.87
CA PRO A 22 40.53 -5.09 -21.81
C PRO A 22 41.02 -3.94 -20.91
N GLU A 23 42.31 -3.58 -21.00
CA GLU A 23 42.91 -2.41 -20.36
C GLU A 23 42.58 -1.09 -21.09
N ASP A 24 42.18 -1.15 -22.38
CA ASP A 24 41.72 0.01 -23.18
C ASP A 24 40.21 0.27 -23.05
N VAL A 25 39.50 -0.58 -22.30
CA VAL A 25 38.08 -0.42 -21.99
C VAL A 25 37.98 -0.08 -20.50
N ASP A 26 37.56 1.14 -20.20
CA ASP A 26 37.21 1.50 -18.82
C ASP A 26 35.98 0.68 -18.38
N LEU A 27 36.25 -0.40 -17.65
CA LEU A 27 35.25 -1.30 -17.08
C LEU A 27 34.78 -0.84 -15.70
N GLU A 28 35.36 0.24 -15.16
CA GLU A 28 34.80 0.86 -13.98
C GLU A 28 33.47 1.52 -14.39
N PRO A 29 32.37 1.24 -13.69
CA PRO A 29 31.13 1.96 -13.94
C PRO A 29 31.42 3.44 -13.71
N GLU A 30 31.33 4.24 -14.78
CA GLU A 30 31.43 5.70 -14.70
C GLU A 30 30.43 6.16 -13.65
N VAL A 31 30.90 6.50 -12.45
CA VAL A 31 30.06 7.00 -11.37
C VAL A 31 29.70 8.42 -11.77
N ILE A 32 28.69 8.56 -12.61
CA ILE A 32 28.04 9.84 -12.87
C ILE A 32 27.34 10.19 -11.56
N ALA A 33 28.09 10.84 -10.66
CA ALA A 33 27.56 11.47 -9.47
C ALA A 33 26.77 12.70 -9.93
N GLU A 34 25.58 12.48 -10.49
CA GLU A 34 24.60 13.56 -10.61
C GLU A 34 24.31 14.05 -9.19
N GLU A 35 24.60 15.33 -8.93
CA GLU A 35 24.24 15.99 -7.69
C GLU A 35 22.71 16.06 -7.64
N LEU A 36 22.09 15.12 -6.93
CA LEU A 36 20.65 15.10 -6.75
C LEU A 36 20.22 16.37 -6.00
N PRO A 37 19.07 16.96 -6.34
CA PRO A 37 18.56 18.11 -5.61
C PRO A 37 18.37 17.76 -4.14
N ALA A 38 18.66 18.73 -3.26
CA ALA A 38 18.46 18.55 -1.83
C ALA A 38 17.00 18.17 -1.55
N LEU A 39 16.80 17.09 -0.80
CA LEU A 39 15.47 16.70 -0.36
C LEU A 39 14.92 17.76 0.60
N THR A 40 13.82 18.39 0.21
CA THR A 40 13.16 19.42 1.01
C THR A 40 11.64 19.26 0.91
N SER A 41 10.94 19.44 2.03
CA SER A 41 9.49 19.52 2.07
C SER A 41 8.95 20.87 1.59
N GLY A 42 9.82 21.84 1.31
CA GLY A 42 9.44 23.21 0.98
C GLY A 42 8.69 23.85 2.15
N SER A 43 7.42 24.21 1.94
CA SER A 43 6.53 24.75 2.97
C SER A 43 5.58 23.71 3.57
N ALA A 44 5.64 22.45 3.14
CA ALA A 44 4.79 21.40 3.68
C ALA A 44 5.33 20.89 5.02
N ASP A 45 4.42 20.68 5.97
CA ASP A 45 4.71 20.08 7.27
C ASP A 45 4.10 18.68 7.35
N PHE A 46 4.93 17.65 7.19
CA PHE A 46 4.49 16.26 7.23
C PHE A 46 4.55 15.64 8.64
N SER A 47 4.84 16.43 9.68
CA SER A 47 5.02 15.93 11.05
C SER A 47 3.80 15.16 11.57
N ASN A 48 2.60 15.50 11.10
CA ASN A 48 1.36 14.78 11.37
C ASN A 48 0.50 14.62 10.11
N TYR A 49 0.76 13.56 9.35
CA TYR A 49 0.00 13.20 8.16
C TYR A 49 -1.21 12.32 8.50
N VAL A 50 -2.43 12.76 8.15
CA VAL A 50 -3.66 11.96 8.27
C VAL A 50 -4.32 11.84 6.90
N ALA A 51 -4.58 10.61 6.45
CA ALA A 51 -5.24 10.34 5.18
C ALA A 51 -6.70 9.93 5.41
N LEU A 52 -7.63 10.61 4.75
CA LEU A 52 -9.05 10.29 4.79
C LEU A 52 -9.48 9.69 3.45
N GLY A 53 -10.48 8.80 3.49
CA GLY A 53 -11.14 8.40 2.26
C GLY A 53 -11.82 7.05 2.35
N ASN A 54 -11.79 6.34 1.22
CA ASN A 54 -12.56 5.12 1.02
C ASN A 54 -11.64 3.91 0.83
N SER A 55 -12.11 2.93 0.05
CA SER A 55 -11.38 1.72 -0.36
C SER A 55 -9.97 1.99 -0.89
N LEU A 56 -9.78 3.03 -1.71
CA LEU A 56 -8.49 3.34 -2.32
C LEU A 56 -7.46 3.79 -1.28
N THR A 57 -7.90 4.65 -0.36
CA THR A 57 -7.09 5.14 0.78
C THR A 57 -6.72 3.98 1.72
N ALA A 58 -7.67 3.08 1.98
CA ALA A 58 -7.49 1.95 2.90
C ALA A 58 -6.52 0.87 2.40
N GLY A 59 -6.24 0.81 1.09
CA GLY A 59 -5.52 -0.30 0.47
C GLY A 59 -6.41 -1.53 0.21
N PHE A 60 -7.69 -1.31 -0.08
CA PHE A 60 -8.63 -2.38 -0.45
C PHE A 60 -8.37 -2.85 -1.87
N THR A 61 -8.14 -4.15 -2.03
CA THR A 61 -7.89 -4.81 -3.32
C THR A 61 -8.42 -6.23 -3.27
N ASP A 62 -8.64 -6.84 -4.43
CA ASP A 62 -9.09 -8.23 -4.52
C ASP A 62 -10.35 -8.52 -3.67
N GLY A 63 -11.23 -7.53 -3.51
CA GLY A 63 -12.47 -7.69 -2.76
C GLY A 63 -12.34 -7.69 -1.23
N ALA A 64 -11.16 -7.44 -0.64
CA ALA A 64 -11.00 -7.35 0.83
C ALA A 64 -9.85 -6.42 1.25
N LEU A 65 -9.75 -6.15 2.56
CA LEU A 65 -8.50 -5.70 3.18
C LEU A 65 -7.70 -6.91 3.66
N PHE A 66 -6.39 -6.87 3.47
CA PHE A 66 -5.44 -7.82 4.03
C PHE A 66 -4.09 -7.14 4.28
N GLN A 67 -3.26 -7.63 5.20
CA GLN A 67 -2.09 -6.86 5.69
C GLN A 67 -1.15 -6.40 4.57
N ALA A 68 -0.85 -7.27 3.61
CA ALA A 68 0.04 -6.95 2.50
C ALA A 68 -0.52 -5.81 1.64
N SER A 69 -1.83 -5.77 1.37
CA SER A 69 -2.43 -4.68 0.58
C SER A 69 -2.43 -3.36 1.35
N GLN A 70 -2.69 -3.39 2.65
CA GLN A 70 -2.66 -2.20 3.50
C GLN A 70 -1.24 -1.63 3.64
N THR A 71 -0.22 -2.50 3.66
CA THR A 71 1.18 -2.06 3.63
C THR A 71 1.55 -1.37 2.32
N LEU A 72 0.85 -1.70 1.24
CA LEU A 72 0.99 -1.08 -0.08
C LEU A 72 -0.06 0.01 -0.35
N SER A 73 -0.81 0.45 0.67
CA SER A 73 -1.79 1.53 0.51
C SER A 73 -1.09 2.83 0.10
N MET A 74 -1.74 3.62 -0.76
CA MET A 74 -1.17 4.88 -1.25
C MET A 74 -0.73 5.80 -0.08
N PRO A 75 -1.53 6.01 0.97
CA PRO A 75 -1.09 6.79 2.13
C PRO A 75 0.12 6.22 2.86
N ASN A 76 0.23 4.89 3.00
CA ASN A 76 1.39 4.29 3.66
C ASN A 76 2.67 4.43 2.82
N LEU A 77 2.55 4.36 1.51
CA LEU A 77 3.69 4.59 0.62
C LEU A 77 4.11 6.07 0.63
N LEU A 78 3.15 7.00 0.66
CA LEU A 78 3.44 8.43 0.81
C LEU A 78 4.11 8.74 2.14
N SER A 79 3.63 8.17 3.26
CA SER A 79 4.21 8.43 4.58
C SER A 79 5.67 7.99 4.67
N GLN A 80 6.03 6.88 4.00
CA GLN A 80 7.43 6.44 3.87
C GLN A 80 8.30 7.41 3.08
N LYS A 81 7.73 8.20 2.17
CA LYS A 81 8.46 9.29 1.48
C LYS A 81 8.51 10.55 2.33
N PHE A 82 7.42 10.86 3.02
CA PHE A 82 7.36 12.00 3.91
C PHE A 82 8.32 11.87 5.10
N SER A 83 8.56 10.67 5.62
CA SER A 83 9.54 10.44 6.69
C SER A 83 10.96 10.86 6.32
N LEU A 84 11.31 10.84 5.03
CA LEU A 84 12.60 11.32 4.53
C LEU A 84 12.72 12.86 4.60
N ALA A 85 11.60 13.57 4.70
CA ALA A 85 11.51 15.02 4.73
C ALA A 85 10.82 15.55 6.02
N GLY A 86 11.07 14.91 7.16
CA GLY A 86 10.57 15.34 8.48
C GLY A 86 9.17 14.83 8.84
N GLY A 87 8.66 13.84 8.11
CA GLY A 87 7.35 13.23 8.38
C GLY A 87 7.32 12.38 9.66
N GLY A 88 6.15 12.40 10.32
CA GLY A 88 5.91 11.61 11.53
C GLY A 88 5.65 10.12 11.29
N SER A 89 5.39 9.39 12.38
CA SER A 89 4.95 7.99 12.29
C SER A 89 3.58 7.88 11.62
N PHE A 90 3.36 6.80 10.88
CA PHE A 90 2.09 6.54 10.19
C PHE A 90 1.53 5.17 10.59
N SER A 91 0.37 5.15 11.22
CA SER A 91 -0.34 3.93 11.65
C SER A 91 -1.60 3.68 10.83
N GLN A 92 -1.97 2.42 10.69
CA GLN A 92 -3.14 1.96 9.93
C GLN A 92 -3.87 0.85 10.70
N PRO A 93 -5.20 0.71 10.56
CA PRO A 93 -5.96 -0.37 11.19
C PRO A 93 -5.76 -1.68 10.42
N LEU A 94 -4.56 -2.27 10.54
CA LEU A 94 -4.18 -3.50 9.85
C LEU A 94 -5.14 -4.66 10.19
N THR A 95 -5.45 -5.50 9.22
CA THR A 95 -6.10 -6.80 9.45
C THR A 95 -5.15 -7.76 10.15
N ASN A 96 -5.67 -8.86 10.70
CA ASN A 96 -4.85 -9.80 11.47
C ASN A 96 -4.01 -10.74 10.60
N ASP A 97 -4.31 -10.85 9.31
CA ASP A 97 -3.63 -11.77 8.39
C ASP A 97 -3.68 -11.29 6.92
N ASN A 98 -3.26 -12.20 6.02
CA ASN A 98 -3.34 -12.05 4.57
C ASN A 98 -4.51 -12.81 3.90
N ILE A 99 -5.47 -13.31 4.68
CA ILE A 99 -6.68 -14.01 4.19
C ILE A 99 -7.73 -12.99 3.78
N GLY A 100 -7.88 -11.93 4.58
CA GLY A 100 -8.92 -10.92 4.42
C GLY A 100 -10.29 -11.37 4.94
N GLY A 101 -11.33 -10.66 4.53
CA GLY A 101 -12.67 -10.80 5.11
C GLY A 101 -12.81 -10.17 6.49
N LEU A 102 -14.01 -10.25 7.06
CA LEU A 102 -14.33 -9.81 8.41
C LEU A 102 -15.25 -10.82 9.10
N ALA A 103 -15.06 -10.95 10.42
CA ALA A 103 -15.93 -11.69 11.31
C ALA A 103 -16.56 -10.75 12.34
N LEU A 104 -17.69 -11.17 12.91
CA LEU A 104 -18.36 -10.57 14.05
C LEU A 104 -18.64 -11.66 15.07
N ALA A 105 -17.92 -11.63 16.20
CA ALA A 105 -18.04 -12.62 17.27
C ALA A 105 -17.90 -14.06 16.75
N GLY A 106 -16.93 -14.31 15.88
CA GLY A 106 -16.64 -15.60 15.24
C GLY A 106 -17.48 -15.92 14.02
N THR A 107 -18.51 -15.14 13.70
CA THR A 107 -19.34 -15.35 12.50
C THR A 107 -18.78 -14.56 11.33
N ARG A 108 -18.50 -15.21 10.19
CA ARG A 108 -18.08 -14.53 8.96
C ARG A 108 -19.17 -13.56 8.48
N ILE A 109 -18.80 -12.31 8.27
CA ILE A 109 -19.68 -11.25 7.73
C ILE A 109 -19.20 -10.69 6.39
N GLN A 110 -17.94 -10.93 6.03
CA GLN A 110 -17.38 -10.63 4.71
C GLN A 110 -16.44 -11.73 4.27
N ASP A 111 -16.44 -12.02 2.96
CA ASP A 111 -15.64 -13.09 2.38
C ASP A 111 -14.14 -12.75 2.34
N PRO A 112 -13.26 -13.78 2.38
CA PRO A 112 -11.84 -13.62 2.12
C PRO A 112 -11.54 -12.97 0.78
N ARG A 113 -10.30 -12.49 0.61
CA ARG A 113 -9.86 -11.88 -0.65
C ARG A 113 -9.97 -12.86 -1.84
N LEU A 114 -10.07 -12.28 -3.02
CA LEU A 114 -9.91 -12.98 -4.29
C LEU A 114 -8.42 -13.21 -4.59
N VAL A 115 -8.15 -14.18 -5.46
CA VAL A 115 -6.81 -14.52 -5.95
C VAL A 115 -6.86 -14.81 -7.45
N PHE A 116 -5.72 -14.66 -8.13
CA PHE A 116 -5.60 -15.00 -9.55
C PHE A 116 -4.88 -16.34 -9.74
N GLY A 117 -5.61 -17.33 -10.26
CA GLY A 117 -5.10 -18.69 -10.53
C GLY A 117 -4.87 -19.01 -12.02
N GLY A 118 -4.88 -17.99 -12.90
CA GLY A 118 -4.63 -18.15 -14.35
C GLY A 118 -5.86 -18.07 -15.26
N ALA A 119 -7.08 -18.13 -14.73
CA ALA A 119 -8.33 -18.02 -15.52
C ALA A 119 -9.15 -16.75 -15.22
N GLY A 120 -8.89 -16.09 -14.10
CA GLY A 120 -9.62 -14.91 -13.61
C GLY A 120 -9.52 -14.80 -12.08
N PRO A 121 -10.08 -13.72 -11.49
CA PRO A 121 -10.23 -13.62 -10.04
C PRO A 121 -11.15 -14.72 -9.52
N GLY A 122 -10.66 -15.52 -8.57
CA GLY A 122 -11.40 -16.59 -7.90
C GLY A 122 -11.31 -16.46 -6.38
N SER A 123 -12.15 -17.17 -5.66
CA SER A 123 -12.08 -17.23 -4.19
C SER A 123 -10.75 -17.82 -3.73
N LEU A 124 -10.14 -17.23 -2.69
CA LEU A 124 -8.96 -17.80 -2.03
C LEU A 124 -9.20 -19.25 -1.58
N GLU A 125 -10.40 -19.56 -1.08
CA GLU A 125 -10.75 -20.88 -0.56
C GLU A 125 -10.77 -21.96 -1.66
N SER A 126 -10.95 -21.57 -2.93
CA SER A 126 -10.83 -22.50 -4.05
C SER A 126 -9.41 -23.02 -4.27
N LEU A 127 -8.40 -22.29 -3.76
CA LEU A 127 -6.99 -22.64 -3.90
C LEU A 127 -6.43 -23.33 -2.65
N ILE A 128 -6.83 -22.89 -1.46
CA ILE A 128 -6.23 -23.36 -0.20
C ILE A 128 -7.19 -24.13 0.72
N GLY A 129 -8.44 -24.32 0.30
CA GLY A 129 -9.50 -24.90 1.12
C GLY A 129 -10.15 -23.88 2.06
N ASP A 130 -11.04 -24.36 2.92
CA ASP A 130 -11.82 -23.53 3.85
C ASP A 130 -10.90 -22.73 4.79
N VAL A 131 -11.19 -21.44 4.96
CA VAL A 131 -10.44 -20.57 5.86
C VAL A 131 -11.31 -20.02 6.98
N THR A 132 -10.71 -19.84 8.15
CA THR A 132 -11.34 -19.06 9.23
C THR A 132 -10.90 -17.62 9.13
N VAL A 133 -11.86 -16.69 9.02
CA VAL A 133 -11.57 -15.25 9.03
C VAL A 133 -11.10 -14.86 10.44
N THR A 134 -9.89 -14.33 10.55
CA THR A 134 -9.29 -14.00 11.85
C THR A 134 -9.50 -12.56 12.30
N THR A 135 -9.86 -11.66 11.37
CA THR A 135 -10.13 -10.25 11.68
C THR A 135 -11.58 -10.12 12.15
N ASP A 136 -11.76 -9.91 13.46
CA ASP A 136 -13.07 -9.88 14.10
C ASP A 136 -13.36 -8.51 14.71
N ILE A 137 -14.48 -7.91 14.28
CA ILE A 137 -14.85 -6.55 14.64
C ILE A 137 -15.35 -6.40 16.09
N ALA A 138 -15.56 -7.50 16.82
CA ALA A 138 -15.94 -7.51 18.23
C ALA A 138 -14.81 -7.99 19.14
N LEU A 139 -13.95 -8.90 18.65
CA LEU A 139 -13.03 -9.63 19.52
C LEU A 139 -11.59 -9.11 19.48
N ASN A 140 -11.15 -8.49 18.37
CA ASN A 140 -9.72 -8.17 18.19
C ASN A 140 -9.47 -6.91 17.36
N ASN A 141 -10.27 -5.86 17.56
CA ASN A 141 -10.02 -4.57 16.93
C ASN A 141 -8.63 -4.01 17.29
N PRO A 142 -7.91 -3.42 16.32
CA PRO A 142 -6.64 -2.76 16.57
C PRO A 142 -6.87 -1.47 17.37
N THR A 143 -5.85 -1.02 18.10
CA THR A 143 -5.91 0.21 18.90
C THR A 143 -5.25 1.38 18.16
N GLY A 144 -5.97 2.50 18.07
CA GLY A 144 -5.49 3.75 17.45
C GLY A 144 -4.69 4.66 18.40
N PRO A 145 -4.40 5.91 18.00
CA PRO A 145 -4.93 6.60 16.82
C PRO A 145 -4.37 6.05 15.49
N PHE A 146 -5.16 6.17 14.43
CA PHE A 146 -4.78 5.79 13.07
C PHE A 146 -4.63 7.00 12.17
N ASN A 147 -3.51 7.09 11.47
CA ASN A 147 -3.27 8.10 10.45
C ASN A 147 -4.06 7.78 9.16
N ASN A 148 -4.19 6.50 8.80
CA ASN A 148 -5.04 6.10 7.68
C ASN A 148 -6.48 5.86 8.16
N LEU A 149 -7.35 6.80 7.85
CA LEU A 149 -8.80 6.77 8.08
C LEU A 149 -9.57 6.46 6.80
N GLY A 150 -8.97 5.67 5.90
CA GLY A 150 -9.64 5.10 4.75
C GLY A 150 -10.64 4.03 5.17
N VAL A 151 -11.92 4.22 4.83
CA VAL A 151 -12.99 3.28 5.16
C VAL A 151 -13.50 2.61 3.88
N PRO A 152 -13.20 1.32 3.62
CA PRO A 152 -13.67 0.64 2.41
C PRO A 152 -15.18 0.72 2.24
N GLY A 153 -15.63 1.06 1.03
CA GLY A 153 -17.03 1.23 0.69
C GLY A 153 -17.67 2.54 1.16
N ALA A 154 -16.98 3.38 1.93
CA ALA A 154 -17.51 4.66 2.37
C ALA A 154 -17.76 5.62 1.18
N LYS A 155 -18.81 6.43 1.33
CA LYS A 155 -19.18 7.53 0.43
C LYS A 155 -18.90 8.84 1.16
N SER A 156 -18.81 9.94 0.42
CA SER A 156 -18.49 11.25 0.99
C SER A 156 -19.39 11.65 2.17
N PHE A 157 -20.69 11.35 2.10
CA PHE A 157 -21.63 11.68 3.18
C PHE A 157 -21.47 10.81 4.44
N HIS A 158 -20.84 9.63 4.35
CA HIS A 158 -20.59 8.80 5.53
C HIS A 158 -19.53 9.40 6.45
N LEU A 159 -18.62 10.24 5.93
CA LEU A 159 -17.52 10.82 6.72
C LEU A 159 -18.03 11.73 7.85
N LEU A 160 -19.25 12.24 7.72
CA LEU A 160 -19.92 13.12 8.67
C LEU A 160 -20.94 12.38 9.55
N ALA A 161 -21.19 11.09 9.29
CA ALA A 161 -22.28 10.36 9.94
C ALA A 161 -21.86 9.88 11.34
N PRO A 162 -22.50 10.36 12.42
CA PRO A 162 -22.29 9.81 13.75
C PRO A 162 -22.75 8.35 13.80
N GLY A 163 -22.05 7.52 14.56
CA GLY A 163 -22.38 6.10 14.69
C GLY A 163 -22.05 5.24 13.47
N TYR A 164 -21.36 5.78 12.46
CA TYR A 164 -20.92 5.02 11.28
C TYR A 164 -19.91 3.91 11.64
N GLY A 165 -19.25 4.00 12.79
CA GLY A 165 -18.37 2.97 13.35
C GLY A 165 -18.96 2.28 14.59
N ASN A 166 -20.26 2.43 14.85
CA ASN A 166 -20.88 1.80 16.00
C ASN A 166 -21.24 0.34 15.66
N ILE A 167 -20.70 -0.61 16.40
CA ILE A 167 -20.94 -2.04 16.16
C ILE A 167 -22.43 -2.41 16.28
N ALA A 168 -23.20 -1.72 17.14
CA ALA A 168 -24.63 -1.94 17.29
C ALA A 168 -25.43 -1.60 16.02
N ASN A 169 -24.87 -0.74 15.16
CA ASN A 169 -25.49 -0.29 13.91
C ASN A 169 -25.15 -1.20 12.71
N VAL A 170 -24.25 -2.19 12.86
CA VAL A 170 -23.82 -3.07 11.77
C VAL A 170 -24.97 -3.91 11.25
N GLN A 171 -25.73 -4.55 12.14
CA GLN A 171 -26.88 -5.38 11.76
C GLN A 171 -28.05 -4.57 11.19
N LEU A 172 -28.06 -3.25 11.43
CA LEU A 172 -29.04 -2.31 10.88
C LEU A 172 -28.63 -1.78 9.50
N GLY A 173 -27.42 -2.11 9.02
CA GLY A 173 -26.86 -1.56 7.77
C GLY A 173 -26.50 -0.07 7.86
N LEU A 174 -26.41 0.49 9.08
CA LEU A 174 -26.14 1.90 9.32
C LEU A 174 -24.66 2.19 9.64
N ALA A 175 -23.89 1.15 10.00
CA ALA A 175 -22.44 1.26 10.25
C ALA A 175 -21.62 0.45 9.24
N ASN A 176 -20.37 0.87 9.08
CA ASN A 176 -19.38 0.16 8.29
C ASN A 176 -18.51 -0.72 9.19
N PRO A 177 -18.49 -2.05 8.99
CA PRO A 177 -17.66 -2.96 9.76
C PRO A 177 -16.18 -2.60 9.81
N TYR A 178 -15.62 -1.99 8.75
CA TYR A 178 -14.23 -1.54 8.78
C TYR A 178 -14.01 -0.32 9.68
N PHE A 179 -14.97 0.60 9.75
CA PHE A 179 -14.84 1.77 10.61
C PHE A 179 -15.07 1.44 12.09
N VAL A 180 -15.87 0.41 12.40
CA VAL A 180 -15.97 -0.15 13.76
C VAL A 180 -14.59 -0.50 14.35
N ARG A 181 -13.67 -0.96 13.49
CA ARG A 181 -12.30 -1.31 13.89
C ARG A 181 -11.42 -0.10 14.26
N MET A 182 -11.87 1.11 13.95
CA MET A 182 -11.12 2.35 14.15
C MET A 182 -11.61 3.18 15.34
N THR A 183 -12.89 3.02 15.73
CA THR A 183 -13.55 3.91 16.70
C THR A 183 -13.19 3.67 18.15
N GLY A 184 -12.64 2.50 18.51
CA GLY A 184 -12.26 2.18 19.89
C GLY A 184 -13.39 2.47 20.89
N ALA A 185 -13.13 3.32 21.88
CA ALA A 185 -14.09 3.69 22.92
C ALA A 185 -15.09 4.80 22.51
N THR A 186 -14.99 5.35 21.29
CA THR A 186 -15.89 6.42 20.80
C THR A 186 -16.67 5.93 19.57
N PRO A 187 -17.59 4.96 19.72
CA PRO A 187 -18.29 4.31 18.60
C PRO A 187 -19.13 5.27 17.74
N ASP A 188 -19.56 6.40 18.31
CA ASP A 188 -20.40 7.38 17.61
C ASP A 188 -19.63 8.52 16.93
N ILE A 189 -18.30 8.56 17.05
CA ILE A 189 -17.48 9.58 16.38
C ILE A 189 -17.57 9.42 14.86
N SER A 190 -17.70 10.53 14.14
CA SER A 190 -17.59 10.52 12.67
C SER A 190 -16.14 10.36 12.22
N VAL A 191 -15.93 9.92 10.97
CA VAL A 191 -14.57 9.79 10.38
C VAL A 191 -13.87 11.15 10.38
N LEU A 192 -14.60 12.22 10.05
CA LEU A 192 -14.04 13.57 10.00
C LEU A 192 -13.67 14.08 11.39
N GLU A 193 -14.50 13.89 12.40
CA GLU A 193 -14.16 14.28 13.78
C GLU A 193 -12.93 13.52 14.29
N MET A 194 -12.81 12.24 13.97
CA MET A 194 -11.62 11.44 14.31
C MET A 194 -10.36 11.97 13.61
N ALA A 195 -10.45 12.43 12.37
CA ALA A 195 -9.32 13.01 11.65
C ALA A 195 -8.93 14.38 12.22
N VAL A 196 -9.89 15.29 12.38
CA VAL A 196 -9.66 16.65 12.89
C VAL A 196 -9.17 16.61 14.34
N GLY A 197 -9.67 15.68 15.15
CA GLY A 197 -9.23 15.48 16.54
C GLY A 197 -7.75 15.11 16.68
N GLN A 198 -7.11 14.61 15.61
CA GLN A 198 -5.68 14.35 15.59
C GLN A 198 -4.84 15.61 15.30
N SER A 199 -5.44 16.75 14.96
CA SER A 199 -4.76 17.99 14.60
C SER A 199 -3.70 17.81 13.49
N PRO A 200 -4.09 17.33 12.28
CA PRO A 200 -3.15 17.06 11.19
C PRO A 200 -2.45 18.33 10.71
N SER A 201 -1.15 18.22 10.42
CA SER A 201 -0.36 19.25 9.74
C SER A 201 -0.38 19.08 8.22
N PHE A 202 -0.66 17.86 7.75
CA PHE A 202 -0.86 17.51 6.35
C PHE A 202 -1.98 16.45 6.22
N PHE A 203 -2.80 16.54 5.18
CA PHE A 203 -3.89 15.59 4.96
C PHE A 203 -4.13 15.31 3.48
N SER A 204 -4.70 14.14 3.19
CA SER A 204 -5.12 13.72 1.85
C SER A 204 -6.50 13.08 1.85
#